data_AF-A0A7C3YR40-F1
#
_entry.id   AF-A0A7C3YR40-F1
#
_cell.length_a   1.000
_cell.length_b   1.000
_cell.length_c   1.000
_cell.angle_alpha   90.00
_cell.angle_beta   90.00
_cell.angle_gamma   90.00
#
_symmetry.space_group_name_H-M   'P 1'
#
loop_
_entity.id
_entity.type
_entity.pdbx_description
1 polymer ?
#
loop_
_entity_poly.entity_id
_entity_poly.type
_entity_poly.pdbx_seq_one_letter_code
_entity_poly.pdbx_strand_id
1 'polypeptide(L)'
;MLGCEHAWVAAGAYCGLTGVCGVAVAIGSAFSVILGAACPKDKETSTTMRVVERVVEAIADQASPCCCKNCVRTALTFGCELAKTHLGVELVPATKIKCRDNHRHPHGRRKGHCRYYAN
;
A
#
# COMPACT_ATOMS: atom_id res chain seq x y z
N MET A 1 1.98 -22.94 -18.69
CA MET A 1 1.85 -21.92 -19.76
C MET A 1 0.40 -21.42 -19.89
N LEU A 2 -0.19 -21.02 -18.77
CA LEU A 2 -1.34 -20.09 -18.71
C LEU A 2 -1.00 -19.20 -17.52
N GLY A 3 -0.79 -17.92 -17.83
CA GLY A 3 -0.05 -16.97 -17.00
C GLY A 3 -0.66 -16.76 -15.64
N CYS A 4 0.19 -16.36 -14.69
CA CYS A 4 -0.17 -15.75 -13.44
C CYS A 4 -1.32 -14.75 -13.65
N GLU A 5 -2.55 -15.14 -13.33
CA GLU A 5 -3.73 -14.29 -13.45
C GLU A 5 -3.64 -13.28 -12.31
N HIS A 6 -3.27 -12.04 -12.61
CA HIS A 6 -2.96 -10.97 -11.64
C HIS A 6 -4.19 -10.46 -10.84
N ALA A 7 -5.20 -11.28 -10.61
CA ALA A 7 -6.40 -10.93 -9.87
C ALA A 7 -6.47 -11.72 -8.55
N TRP A 8 -5.73 -11.26 -7.53
CA TRP A 8 -6.00 -11.68 -6.16
C TRP A 8 -7.25 -10.95 -5.66
N VAL A 9 -8.28 -11.71 -5.29
CA VAL A 9 -9.46 -11.21 -4.60
C VAL A 9 -9.01 -10.52 -3.32
N ALA A 10 -9.41 -9.26 -3.12
CA ALA A 10 -9.13 -8.51 -1.90
C ALA A 10 -9.86 -9.17 -0.72
N ALA A 11 -9.23 -10.16 -0.09
CA ALA A 11 -9.79 -10.84 1.06
C ALA A 11 -9.92 -9.88 2.24
N GLY A 12 -11.09 -9.85 2.87
CA GLY A 12 -11.25 -9.20 4.17
C GLY A 12 -10.24 -9.78 5.17
N ALA A 13 -9.73 -8.95 6.09
CA ALA A 13 -8.72 -9.35 7.07
C ALA A 13 -7.41 -9.94 6.48
N TYR A 14 -7.04 -9.56 5.25
CA TYR A 14 -5.82 -10.04 4.57
C TYR A 14 -4.56 -10.02 5.44
N CYS A 15 -4.37 -8.96 6.24
CA CYS A 15 -3.20 -8.83 7.12
C CYS A 15 -3.19 -9.86 8.26
N GLY A 16 -4.35 -10.27 8.78
CA GLY A 16 -4.44 -11.33 9.79
C GLY A 16 -4.21 -12.72 9.20
N LEU A 17 -4.52 -12.91 7.92
CA LEU A 17 -4.34 -14.19 7.22
C LEU A 17 -2.90 -14.40 6.74
N THR A 18 -2.26 -13.34 6.25
CA THR A 18 -0.98 -13.44 5.51
C THR A 18 0.20 -12.77 6.20
N GLY A 19 -0.04 -12.01 7.27
CA GLY A 19 1.00 -11.21 7.93
C GLY A 19 1.42 -9.94 7.18
N VAL A 20 0.88 -9.69 5.98
CA VAL A 20 1.21 -8.50 5.16
C VAL A 20 -0.02 -7.63 4.97
N CYS A 21 0.13 -6.30 5.01
CA CYS A 21 -1.00 -5.41 4.76
C CYS A 21 -1.54 -5.58 3.34
N GLY A 22 -2.85 -5.81 3.18
CA GLY A 22 -3.45 -6.05 1.86
C GLY A 22 -3.24 -4.92 0.86
N VAL A 23 -3.09 -3.66 1.32
CA VAL A 23 -2.79 -2.55 0.42
C VAL A 23 -1.37 -2.61 -0.15
N ALA A 24 -0.39 -3.16 0.58
CA ALA A 24 0.96 -3.33 0.05
C ALA A 24 0.96 -4.33 -1.12
N VAL A 25 0.21 -5.42 -0.98
CA VAL A 25 0.00 -6.40 -2.06
C VAL A 25 -0.74 -5.75 -3.24
N ALA A 26 -1.78 -4.95 -2.99
CA ALA A 26 -2.50 -4.26 -4.05
C ALA A 26 -1.62 -3.30 -4.86
N ILE A 27 -0.74 -2.53 -4.21
CA ILE A 27 0.24 -1.68 -4.91
C ILE A 27 1.20 -2.55 -5.72
N GLY A 28 1.73 -3.62 -5.14
CA GLY A 28 2.58 -4.57 -5.87
C GLY A 28 1.91 -5.16 -7.11
N SER A 29 0.66 -5.59 -6.98
CA SER A 29 -0.14 -6.11 -8.10
C SER A 29 -0.32 -5.06 -9.20
N ALA A 30 -0.60 -3.81 -8.85
CA ALA A 30 -0.75 -2.73 -9.84
C ALA A 30 0.56 -2.51 -10.62
N PHE A 31 1.70 -2.40 -9.93
CA PHE A 31 3.00 -2.26 -10.59
C PHE A 31 3.38 -3.49 -11.40
N SER A 32 3.04 -4.69 -10.90
CA SER A 32 3.26 -5.94 -11.63
C SER A 32 2.54 -5.95 -12.97
N VAL A 33 1.26 -5.54 -12.99
CA VAL A 33 0.47 -5.43 -14.23
C VAL A 33 1.05 -4.38 -15.18
N ILE A 34 1.39 -3.20 -14.67
CA ILE A 34 1.88 -2.09 -15.51
C ILE A 34 3.26 -2.40 -16.11
N LEU A 35 4.18 -2.93 -15.31
CA LEU A 35 5.52 -3.30 -15.75
C LEU A 35 5.53 -4.63 -16.52
N GLY A 36 4.42 -5.38 -16.49
CA GLY A 36 4.35 -6.74 -17.01
C GLY A 36 5.30 -7.69 -16.28
N ALA A 37 5.49 -7.50 -14.96
CA ALA A 37 6.30 -8.39 -14.14
C ALA A 37 5.65 -9.78 -14.05
N ALA A 38 6.46 -10.82 -14.11
CA ALA A 38 6.02 -12.21 -14.02
C ALA A 38 7.24 -13.08 -13.72
N CYS A 39 7.04 -14.27 -13.15
CA CYS A 39 8.07 -15.31 -13.25
C CYS A 39 8.23 -15.66 -14.73
N PRO A 40 9.39 -15.54 -15.41
CA PRO A 40 10.79 -15.48 -14.93
C PRO A 40 11.54 -14.16 -15.25
N LYS A 41 10.83 -13.02 -15.28
CA LYS A 41 11.43 -11.73 -15.67
C LYS A 41 12.30 -11.16 -14.55
N ASP A 42 13.49 -10.67 -14.89
CA ASP A 42 14.45 -10.14 -13.91
C ASP A 42 14.10 -8.72 -13.43
N LYS A 43 14.17 -7.74 -14.34
CA LYS A 43 14.12 -6.30 -13.97
C LYS A 43 12.73 -5.87 -13.52
N GLU A 44 11.68 -6.32 -14.20
CA GLU A 44 10.29 -5.99 -13.92
C GLU A 44 9.87 -6.56 -12.55
N THR A 45 10.23 -7.83 -12.29
CA THR A 45 9.92 -8.51 -11.03
C THR A 45 10.70 -7.89 -9.87
N SER A 46 12.02 -7.70 -10.02
CA SER A 46 12.83 -7.06 -8.97
C SER A 46 12.39 -5.62 -8.68
N THR A 47 12.00 -4.86 -9.70
CA THR A 47 11.43 -3.51 -9.52
C THR A 47 10.12 -3.55 -8.74
N THR A 48 9.21 -4.46 -9.11
CA THR A 48 7.93 -4.65 -8.40
C THR A 48 8.15 -5.04 -6.95
N MET A 49 9.11 -5.94 -6.67
CA MET A 49 9.43 -6.34 -5.30
C MET A 49 9.99 -5.18 -4.47
N ARG A 50 10.85 -4.33 -5.06
CA ARG A 50 11.35 -3.11 -4.39
C ARG A 50 10.24 -2.09 -4.12
N VAL A 51 9.29 -1.95 -5.04
CA VAL A 51 8.09 -1.12 -4.82
C VAL A 51 7.31 -1.61 -3.60
N VAL A 52 7.07 -2.93 -3.51
CA VAL A 52 6.36 -3.52 -2.37
C VAL A 52 7.14 -3.33 -1.06
N GLU A 53 8.46 -3.56 -1.08
CA GLU A 53 9.33 -3.39 0.09
C GLU A 53 9.24 -1.98 0.68
N ARG A 54 9.41 -0.94 -0.14
CA ARG A 54 9.26 0.46 0.29
C ARG A 54 7.87 0.79 0.84
N VAL A 55 6.82 0.20 0.28
CA VAL A 55 5.45 0.39 0.78
C VAL A 55 5.25 -0.31 2.13
N VAL A 56 5.78 -1.53 2.29
CA VAL A 56 5.72 -2.27 3.56
C VAL A 56 6.47 -1.53 4.64
N GLU A 57 7.67 -1.03 4.36
CA GLU A 57 8.47 -0.20 5.28
C GLU A 57 7.67 1.03 5.75
N ALA A 58 7.14 1.82 4.82
CA ALA A 58 6.35 3.00 5.15
C ALA A 58 5.09 2.70 5.99
N ILE A 59 4.47 1.53 5.77
CA ILE A 59 3.33 1.07 6.58
C ILE A 59 3.79 0.64 7.97
N ALA A 60 4.90 -0.08 8.08
CA ALA A 60 5.44 -0.61 9.33
C ALA A 60 5.75 0.52 10.32
N ASP A 61 6.34 1.62 9.85
CA ASP A 61 6.62 2.83 10.64
C ASP A 61 5.37 3.46 11.28
N GLN A 62 4.18 3.12 10.77
CA GLN A 62 2.91 3.72 11.16
C GLN A 62 1.90 2.67 11.67
N ALA A 63 2.33 1.42 11.86
CA ALA A 63 1.48 0.28 12.11
C ALA A 63 0.91 0.22 13.54
N SER A 64 1.39 1.05 14.47
CA SER A 64 0.95 1.00 15.88
C SER A 64 0.07 2.20 16.27
N PRO A 65 -1.15 2.00 16.81
CA PRO A 65 -2.01 0.82 16.65
C PRO A 65 -2.50 0.61 15.21
N CYS A 66 -2.72 -0.63 14.76
CA CYS A 66 -3.01 -0.89 13.35
C CYS A 66 -4.35 -0.28 12.89
N CYS A 67 -4.34 0.43 11.76
CA CYS A 67 -5.54 1.03 11.17
C CYS A 67 -5.46 0.97 9.64
N CYS A 68 -6.35 0.20 9.02
CA CYS A 68 -6.39 0.03 7.57
C CYS A 68 -6.48 1.37 6.81
N LYS A 69 -7.21 2.35 7.36
CA LYS A 69 -7.34 3.69 6.76
C LYS A 69 -6.00 4.45 6.73
N ASN A 70 -5.14 4.23 7.73
CA ASN A 70 -3.82 4.83 7.78
C ASN A 70 -2.90 4.15 6.77
N CYS A 71 -2.85 2.81 6.79
CA CYS A 71 -2.04 2.03 5.86
C CYS A 71 -2.38 2.34 4.40
N VAL A 72 -3.67 2.43 4.05
CA VAL A 72 -4.11 2.75 2.68
C VAL A 72 -3.65 4.14 2.25
N ARG A 73 -3.81 5.16 3.10
CA ARG A 73 -3.40 6.52 2.76
C ARG A 73 -1.88 6.62 2.63
N THR A 74 -1.13 6.01 3.54
CA THR A 74 0.34 5.97 3.45
C THR A 74 0.78 5.28 2.16
N ALA A 75 0.21 4.10 1.86
CA ALA A 75 0.54 3.35 0.65
C ALA A 75 0.21 4.10 -0.64
N LEU A 76 -0.91 4.85 -0.69
CA LEU A 76 -1.25 5.66 -1.85
C LEU A 76 -0.32 6.86 -2.02
N THR A 77 0.07 7.54 -0.94
CA THR A 77 1.04 8.63 -0.99
C THR A 77 2.37 8.15 -1.54
N PHE A 78 2.92 7.07 -0.97
CA PHE A 78 4.15 6.45 -1.48
C PHE A 78 3.98 5.88 -2.89
N GLY A 79 2.81 5.32 -3.20
CA GLY A 79 2.49 4.82 -4.54
C GLY A 79 2.58 5.90 -5.61
N CYS A 80 2.19 7.15 -5.31
CA CYS A 80 2.36 8.28 -6.23
C CYS A 80 3.84 8.60 -6.47
N GLU A 81 4.67 8.59 -5.42
CA GLU A 81 6.12 8.81 -5.52
C GLU A 81 6.80 7.69 -6.32
N LEU A 82 6.40 6.44 -6.08
CA LEU A 82 6.92 5.27 -6.78
C LEU A 82 6.47 5.22 -8.24
N ALA A 83 5.26 5.70 -8.55
CA ALA A 83 4.78 5.81 -9.93
C ALA A 83 5.62 6.81 -10.72
N LYS A 84 5.94 7.96 -10.10
CA LYS A 84 6.85 8.94 -10.71
C LYS A 84 8.24 8.34 -10.94
N THR A 85 8.76 7.61 -9.96
CA THR A 85 10.12 7.04 -9.99
C THR A 85 10.27 5.91 -11.01
N HIS A 86 9.34 4.96 -11.04
CA HIS A 86 9.48 3.72 -11.81
C HIS A 86 8.69 3.71 -13.12
N LEU A 87 7.65 4.55 -13.24
CA LEU A 87 6.77 4.59 -14.42
C LEU A 87 6.86 5.92 -15.17
N GLY A 88 7.51 6.94 -14.60
CA GLY A 88 7.52 8.30 -15.16
C GLY A 88 6.15 8.99 -15.12
N VAL A 89 5.21 8.46 -14.33
CA VAL A 89 3.84 8.99 -14.24
C VAL A 89 3.72 9.87 -13.01
N GLU A 90 3.41 11.15 -13.21
CA GLU A 90 3.18 12.09 -12.13
C GLU A 90 1.72 12.04 -11.67
N LEU A 91 1.52 11.50 -10.47
CA LEU A 91 0.24 11.53 -9.77
C LEU A 91 0.35 12.53 -8.62
N VAL A 92 -0.61 13.46 -8.52
CA VAL A 92 -0.62 14.47 -7.45
C VAL A 92 -1.26 13.87 -6.20
N PRO A 93 -0.49 13.55 -5.13
CA PRO A 93 -1.09 13.06 -3.90
C PRO A 93 -1.87 14.17 -3.22
N ALA A 94 -2.97 13.81 -2.55
CA ALA A 94 -3.68 14.78 -1.72
C ALA A 94 -2.79 15.19 -0.54
N THR A 95 -2.47 16.49 -0.45
CA THR A 95 -1.47 17.03 0.50
C THR A 95 -2.02 17.30 1.90
N LYS A 96 -3.35 17.41 2.07
CA LYS A 96 -4.01 17.74 3.35
C LYS A 96 -5.13 16.75 3.68
N ILE A 97 -4.79 15.48 3.80
CA ILE A 97 -5.77 14.45 4.18
C ILE A 97 -5.97 14.47 5.70
N LYS A 98 -7.20 14.76 6.14
CA LYS A 98 -7.63 14.61 7.54
C LYS A 98 -8.59 13.42 7.66
N CYS A 99 -8.34 12.54 8.64
CA CYS A 99 -9.18 11.38 8.91
C CYS A 99 -10.44 11.82 9.67
N ARG A 100 -11.60 11.68 9.02
CA ARG A 100 -12.92 11.99 9.62
C ARG A 100 -13.51 10.79 10.39
N ASP A 101 -12.99 9.60 10.14
CA ASP A 101 -13.46 8.33 10.72
C ASP A 101 -12.64 7.86 11.93
N ASN A 102 -11.90 8.77 12.59
CA ASN A 102 -11.09 8.42 13.76
C ASN A 102 -11.95 7.86 14.92
N HIS A 103 -13.20 8.32 15.03
CA HIS A 103 -14.19 7.90 16.01
C HIS A 103 -14.71 6.48 15.76
N ARG A 104 -14.57 5.94 14.54
CA ARG A 104 -15.01 4.59 14.15
C ARG A 104 -13.91 3.54 14.33
N HIS A 105 -12.85 3.86 15.06
CA HIS A 105 -11.74 2.95 15.26
C HIS A 105 -12.06 1.97 16.40
N PRO A 106 -12.08 0.65 16.16
CA PRO A 106 -12.58 -0.34 17.12
C PRO A 106 -11.75 -0.43 18.41
N HIS A 107 -10.49 0.02 18.40
CA HIS A 107 -9.59 -0.02 19.57
C HIS A 107 -9.32 1.38 20.17
N GLY A 108 -10.20 2.35 19.91
CA GLY A 108 -10.10 3.72 20.46
C GLY A 108 -9.34 4.73 19.61
N ARG A 109 -9.19 5.95 20.13
CA ARG A 109 -8.64 7.12 19.41
C ARG A 109 -7.12 7.02 19.25
N ARG A 110 -6.63 7.01 18.00
CA ARG A 110 -5.20 7.07 17.64
C ARG A 110 -4.58 8.48 17.75
N LYS A 111 -4.90 9.25 18.80
CA LYS A 111 -4.33 10.59 19.00
C LYS A 111 -2.80 10.46 19.18
N GLY A 112 -2.02 11.21 18.40
CA GLY A 112 -0.54 11.13 18.42
C GLY A 112 0.10 9.99 17.60
N HIS A 113 -0.68 8.98 17.18
CA HIS A 113 -0.17 7.82 16.44
C HIS A 113 -0.70 7.71 15.00
N CYS A 114 -1.71 8.50 14.63
CA CYS A 114 -2.24 8.56 13.27
C CYS A 114 -1.78 9.86 12.60
N ARG A 115 -0.95 9.75 11.55
CA ARG A 115 -0.50 10.90 10.73
C ARG A 115 -1.64 11.75 10.18
N TYR A 116 -2.81 11.13 9.98
CA TYR A 116 -4.01 11.76 9.46
C TYR A 116 -4.99 12.19 10.54
N TYR A 117 -4.63 12.15 11.83
CA TYR A 117 -5.54 12.56 12.90
C TYR A 117 -5.92 14.04 12.75
N ALA A 118 -7.21 14.34 12.73
CA ALA A 118 -7.70 15.72 12.80
C ALA A 118 -7.67 16.18 14.26
N ASN A 119 -6.86 17.21 14.56
CA ASN A 119 -6.91 17.92 15.84
C ASN A 119 -8.29 18.52 16.08
#